data_AF-A0A2G4FNB4-F1
#
_entry.id   AF-A0A2G4FNB4-F1
#
_cell.length_a   1.000
_cell.length_b   1.000
_cell.length_c   1.000
_cell.angle_alpha   90.00
_cell.angle_beta   90.00
_cell.angle_gamma   90.00
#
_symmetry.space_group_name_H-M   'P 1'
#
loop_
_entity.id
_entity.type
_entity.pdbx_description
1 polymer ?
#
loop_
_entity_poly.entity_id
_entity_poly.type
_entity_poly.pdbx_seq_one_letter_code
_entity_poly.pdbx_strand_id
1 'polypeptide(L)'
;MALLRKITDSSASAVLLAFYCIICTSLTNAAPPTDTYYSRDASFIIPFSSNPADSKIQKILLHVSEDFGKTYAHVGTALPTQKQFLFRAQKDGWYWFSVQSQEIDGRMVPANINIAQPSLKVCIDSTAPSVVLRGIFKDGSASIDWDLRDETLDLSSMRLEFRNSDGKDWVPLSAQQIAQGQHVWNPGTSGNIEVHLTVRDKCGNFGESSVVIQPNGIRAGNSTQENGSGKSNISMVKSRRFQLNYKIDDVGPSDISRVEVYVTRDGGKVWRKYDQDAPKQPPCIVDVPEEGRYGFTLVARSGVDLGEHPPKSGDLPQFWVEVDETKPLVKLIGVDVGRGIDQGNLSVTWTAADKYLGPNPVNISYAKTPEGPWVVAVPNLPNTGRYVWRMPGEGLPYQFFIRVEASDLAGNIGSADTTGAVKVDLSTPKARVTG
;
A
#
# COMPACT_ATOMS: atom_id res chain seq x y z
N MET A 1 6.08 37.22 0.01
CA MET A 1 5.91 37.64 -1.41
C MET A 1 7.32 37.80 -1.98
N ALA A 2 7.60 37.14 -3.12
CA ALA A 2 8.83 37.21 -3.93
C ALA A 2 10.13 36.64 -3.29
N LEU A 3 11.05 35.91 -3.96
CA LEU A 3 11.15 35.32 -5.31
C LEU A 3 12.47 34.49 -5.35
N LEU A 4 12.48 33.36 -6.09
CA LEU A 4 13.59 32.82 -6.93
C LEU A 4 14.90 32.32 -6.24
N ARG A 5 15.54 31.18 -6.60
CA ARG A 5 15.91 30.65 -7.94
C ARG A 5 16.21 29.13 -7.91
N LYS A 6 15.92 28.48 -9.04
CA LYS A 6 16.51 27.21 -9.51
C LYS A 6 18.04 27.27 -9.47
N ILE A 7 18.68 26.20 -8.97
CA ILE A 7 20.04 25.83 -9.33
C ILE A 7 19.97 24.43 -9.92
N THR A 8 20.15 24.37 -11.24
CA THR A 8 20.64 23.18 -11.95
C THR A 8 22.15 23.15 -11.76
N ASP A 9 22.67 22.19 -11.01
CA ASP A 9 23.95 21.56 -11.38
C ASP A 9 24.18 20.24 -10.62
N SER A 10 24.86 19.34 -11.32
CA SER A 10 25.04 17.92 -11.02
C SER A 10 25.87 17.66 -9.76
N SER A 11 25.19 17.35 -8.65
CA SER A 11 25.69 16.57 -7.53
C SER A 11 24.51 16.26 -6.60
N ALA A 12 24.16 14.97 -6.45
CA ALA A 12 23.13 14.41 -5.56
C ALA A 12 22.26 15.46 -4.82
N SER A 13 21.21 15.95 -5.48
CA SER A 13 20.32 16.97 -4.90
C SER A 13 19.56 16.40 -3.71
N ALA A 14 19.93 16.80 -2.50
CA ALA A 14 19.10 16.61 -1.31
C ALA A 14 17.97 17.65 -1.35
N VAL A 15 16.72 17.21 -1.19
CA VAL A 15 15.57 18.10 -1.09
C VAL A 15 15.55 18.75 0.29
N LEU A 16 15.37 20.07 0.33
CA LEU A 16 15.26 20.84 1.57
C LEU A 16 13.81 20.75 2.09
N LEU A 17 13.58 19.93 3.11
CA LEU A 17 12.35 19.92 3.87
C LEU A 17 12.42 21.05 4.92
N ALA A 18 11.66 22.14 4.72
CA ALA A 18 11.65 23.25 5.66
C ALA A 18 10.77 22.92 6.88
N PHE A 19 11.40 22.75 8.05
CA PHE A 19 10.75 22.51 9.35
C PHE A 19 11.40 23.37 10.46
N TYR A 20 10.66 23.62 11.54
CA TYR A 20 11.15 24.30 12.75
C TYR A 20 11.06 23.36 13.96
N CYS A 21 12.13 22.62 14.24
CA CYS A 21 12.23 21.84 15.47
C CYS A 21 12.64 22.76 16.62
N ILE A 22 11.67 23.25 17.42
CA ILE A 22 11.95 24.10 18.59
C ILE A 22 12.43 23.22 19.75
N ILE A 23 13.70 23.38 20.13
CA ILE A 23 14.23 22.80 21.37
C ILE A 23 13.73 23.68 22.53
N CYS A 24 12.66 23.24 23.21
CA CYS A 24 12.16 23.89 24.43
C CYS A 24 12.86 23.31 25.66
N THR A 25 13.61 24.15 26.39
CA THR A 25 14.18 23.82 27.71
C THR A 25 13.21 24.07 28.87
N SER A 26 11.93 24.38 28.61
CA SER A 26 10.91 24.57 29.64
C SER A 26 9.98 23.36 29.78
N LEU A 27 9.77 22.93 31.04
CA LEU A 27 8.72 22.01 31.48
C LEU A 27 7.33 22.63 31.21
N THR A 28 6.90 22.61 29.96
CA THR A 28 5.50 22.89 29.57
C THR A 28 5.02 21.70 28.76
N ASN A 29 4.06 20.99 29.32
CA ASN A 29 3.59 19.67 28.91
C ASN A 29 2.63 19.74 27.70
N ALA A 30 3.07 20.39 26.62
CA ALA A 30 2.41 20.35 25.32
C ALA A 30 3.47 20.02 24.28
N ALA A 31 3.48 18.77 23.82
CA ALA A 31 4.30 18.37 22.69
C ALA A 31 3.89 19.22 21.47
N PRO A 32 4.84 19.80 20.71
CA PRO A 32 4.51 20.47 19.46
C PRO A 32 3.79 19.47 18.52
N PRO A 33 2.90 19.95 17.63
CA PRO A 33 2.24 19.08 16.67
C PRO A 33 3.29 18.30 15.86
N THR A 34 3.09 16.99 15.73
CA THR A 34 3.99 16.15 14.94
C THR A 34 3.71 16.37 13.45
N ASP A 35 4.57 17.15 12.80
CA ASP A 35 4.46 17.36 11.37
C ASP A 35 4.78 16.08 10.60
N THR A 36 3.97 15.79 9.59
CA THR A 36 4.11 14.63 8.70
C THR A 36 4.46 15.11 7.31
N TYR A 37 5.57 14.61 6.78
CA TYR A 37 6.07 14.93 5.45
C TYR A 37 6.12 13.69 4.58
N TYR A 38 5.94 13.90 3.29
CA TYR A 38 5.96 12.87 2.25
C TYR A 38 7.04 13.27 1.25
N SER A 39 7.87 12.32 0.84
CA SER A 39 8.95 12.55 -0.11
C SER A 39 9.22 11.28 -0.90
N ARG A 40 9.42 11.41 -2.20
CA ARG A 40 9.97 10.33 -3.03
C ARG A 40 11.50 10.22 -2.98
N ASP A 41 12.15 11.28 -2.49
CA ASP A 41 13.59 11.35 -2.41
C ASP A 41 14.07 10.79 -1.07
N ALA A 42 14.93 9.77 -1.13
CA ALA A 42 15.49 9.11 0.06
C ALA A 42 16.50 9.98 0.83
N SER A 43 16.96 11.09 0.27
CA SER A 43 17.93 11.99 0.91
C SER A 43 17.33 13.38 1.13
N PHE A 44 17.36 13.83 2.37
CA PHE A 44 16.76 15.11 2.74
C PHE A 44 17.45 15.75 3.94
N ILE A 45 17.21 17.05 4.07
CA ILE A 45 17.74 17.87 5.16
C ILE A 45 16.68 18.00 6.26
N ILE A 46 17.08 17.81 7.51
CA ILE A 46 16.26 18.03 8.70
C ILE A 46 16.80 19.27 9.42
N PRO A 47 16.20 20.45 9.23
CA PRO A 47 16.57 21.66 9.96
C PRO A 47 16.17 21.56 11.44
N PHE A 48 16.97 22.18 12.31
CA PHE A 48 16.65 22.34 13.72
C PHE A 48 16.99 23.75 14.21
N SER A 49 16.21 24.24 15.18
CA SER A 49 16.51 25.48 15.87
C SER A 49 16.83 25.20 17.34
N SER A 50 17.97 25.70 17.79
CA SER A 50 18.29 25.79 19.21
C SER A 50 18.05 27.21 19.68
N ASN A 51 17.50 27.38 20.88
CA ASN A 51 17.39 28.69 21.51
C ASN A 51 18.81 29.27 21.68
N PRO A 52 19.11 30.50 21.22
CA PRO A 52 20.41 31.13 21.44
C PRO A 52 20.82 31.24 22.92
N ALA A 53 19.85 31.20 23.85
CA ALA A 53 20.09 31.18 25.29
C ALA A 53 20.54 29.81 25.85
N ASP A 54 20.48 28.73 25.05
CA ASP A 54 20.94 27.39 25.44
C ASP A 54 22.48 27.27 25.30
N SER A 55 23.22 28.13 25.99
CA SER A 55 24.69 28.07 26.07
C SER A 55 25.21 26.78 26.70
N LYS A 56 24.32 25.97 27.27
CA LYS A 56 24.61 24.70 27.93
C LYS A 56 24.63 23.50 26.98
N ILE A 57 24.08 23.58 25.76
CA ILE A 57 24.03 22.45 24.84
C ILE A 57 25.37 22.30 24.12
N GLN A 58 26.02 21.16 24.28
CA GLN A 58 27.26 20.81 23.60
C GLN A 58 26.99 20.11 22.26
N LYS A 59 26.04 19.17 22.22
CA LYS A 59 25.70 18.38 21.03
C LYS A 59 24.20 18.15 20.93
N ILE A 60 23.73 17.95 19.71
CA ILE A 60 22.36 17.60 19.38
C ILE A 60 22.42 16.28 18.61
N LEU A 61 21.74 15.26 19.12
CA LEU A 61 21.70 13.93 18.55
C LEU A 61 20.35 13.73 17.86
N LEU A 62 20.38 13.29 16.61
CA LEU A 62 19.20 12.87 15.86
C LEU A 62 19.02 11.37 16.03
N HIS A 63 17.80 10.99 16.39
CA HIS A 63 17.39 9.61 16.48
C HIS A 63 16.22 9.34 15.54
N VAL A 64 16.18 8.14 14.99
CA VAL A 64 15.11 7.68 14.10
C VAL A 64 14.50 6.39 14.63
N SER A 65 13.19 6.27 14.48
CA SER A 65 12.42 5.06 14.71
C SER A 65 11.76 4.64 13.42
N GLU A 66 11.96 3.37 13.04
CA GLU A 66 11.26 2.70 11.94
C GLU A 66 10.15 1.77 12.45
N ASP A 67 9.87 1.80 13.77
CA ASP A 67 8.89 0.94 14.44
C ASP A 67 7.81 1.76 15.18
N PHE A 68 7.51 2.94 14.64
CA PHE A 68 6.46 3.86 15.11
C PHE A 68 6.68 4.38 16.53
N GLY A 69 7.93 4.72 16.85
CA GLY A 69 8.35 5.34 18.11
C GLY A 69 8.59 4.36 19.26
N LYS A 70 8.66 3.05 19.01
CA LYS A 70 8.93 2.06 20.07
C LYS A 70 10.41 2.03 20.44
N THR A 71 11.28 2.04 19.43
CA THR A 71 12.73 2.09 19.61
C THR A 71 13.34 3.12 18.70
N TYR A 72 14.36 3.80 19.21
CA TYR A 72 15.06 4.86 18.49
C TYR A 72 16.53 4.50 18.32
N ALA A 73 16.98 4.48 17.06
CA ALA A 73 18.39 4.35 16.70
C ALA A 73 19.02 5.74 16.56
N HIS A 74 20.26 5.90 17.05
CA HIS A 74 21.04 7.11 16.80
C HIS A 74 21.53 7.14 15.35
N VAL A 75 21.28 8.24 14.63
CA VAL A 75 21.62 8.35 13.20
C VAL A 75 22.43 9.59 12.83
N GLY A 76 22.60 10.53 13.75
CA GLY A 76 23.42 11.71 13.48
C GLY A 76 23.70 12.54 14.72
N THR A 77 24.83 13.23 14.70
CA THR A 77 25.20 14.22 15.73
C THR A 77 25.53 15.54 15.06
N ALA A 78 25.04 16.63 15.61
CA ALA A 78 25.30 17.99 15.15
C ALA A 78 25.64 18.93 16.31
N LEU A 79 26.41 19.96 16.01
CA LEU A 79 26.63 21.11 16.89
C LEU A 79 25.42 22.06 16.83
N PRO A 80 25.10 22.79 17.91
CA PRO A 80 24.01 23.79 17.88
C PRO A 80 24.12 24.84 16.77
N THR A 81 25.32 25.08 16.27
CA THR A 81 25.62 26.03 15.17
C THR A 81 25.36 25.46 13.79
N GLN A 82 25.29 24.14 13.61
CA GLN A 82 25.08 23.53 12.28
C GLN A 82 23.63 23.68 11.79
N LYS A 83 22.66 23.78 12.70
CA LYS A 83 21.22 24.03 12.43
C LYS A 83 20.52 23.03 11.51
N GLN A 84 21.19 21.96 11.08
CA GLN A 84 20.62 20.95 10.20
C GLN A 84 21.30 19.59 10.35
N PHE A 85 20.55 18.53 10.04
CA PHE A 85 21.06 17.19 9.77
C PHE A 85 20.85 16.85 8.29
N LEU A 86 21.78 16.11 7.70
CA LEU A 86 21.54 15.40 6.44
C LEU A 86 21.17 13.96 6.78
N PHE A 87 20.02 13.50 6.30
CA PHE A 87 19.58 12.12 6.50
C PHE A 87 19.38 11.42 5.15
N ARG A 88 19.73 10.13 5.12
CA ARG A 88 19.49 9.26 3.97
C ARG A 88 18.79 7.98 4.42
N ALA A 89 17.52 7.85 4.02
CA ALA A 89 16.73 6.64 4.17
C ALA A 89 17.38 5.48 3.42
N GLN A 90 17.35 4.29 4.02
CA GLN A 90 17.93 3.08 3.43
C GLN A 90 16.92 2.33 2.55
N LYS A 91 15.62 2.57 2.76
CA LYS A 91 14.49 1.97 2.05
C LYS A 91 13.26 2.88 2.14
N ASP A 92 12.25 2.59 1.34
CA ASP A 92 10.93 3.21 1.48
C ASP A 92 10.28 2.81 2.82
N GLY A 93 9.43 3.68 3.35
CA GLY A 93 8.71 3.48 4.60
C GLY A 93 8.67 4.70 5.51
N TRP A 94 8.20 4.47 6.74
CA TRP A 94 7.99 5.51 7.75
C TRP A 94 9.21 5.70 8.66
N TYR A 95 9.66 6.94 8.77
CA TYR A 95 10.77 7.37 9.62
C TYR A 95 10.29 8.41 10.63
N TRP A 96 10.36 8.08 11.92
CA TRP A 96 9.92 8.94 13.01
C TRP A 96 11.15 9.49 13.73
N PHE A 97 11.34 10.80 13.68
CA PHE A 97 12.52 11.46 14.23
C PHE A 97 12.24 12.10 15.58
N SER A 98 13.22 11.95 16.47
CA SER A 98 13.30 12.65 17.75
C SER A 98 14.72 13.17 17.96
N VAL A 99 14.83 14.25 18.72
CA VAL A 99 16.10 14.91 19.02
C VAL A 99 16.43 14.74 20.50
N GLN A 100 17.71 14.49 20.80
CA GLN A 100 18.26 14.45 22.14
C GLN A 100 19.38 15.48 22.27
N SER A 101 19.29 16.38 23.25
CA SER A 101 20.34 17.36 23.54
C SER A 101 21.30 16.79 24.58
N GLN A 102 22.60 16.95 24.35
CA GLN A 102 23.64 16.70 25.33
C GLN A 102 24.18 18.04 25.84
N GLU A 103 24.10 18.27 27.15
CA GLU A 103 24.67 19.46 27.79
C GLU A 103 26.18 19.31 28.05
N ILE A 104 26.86 20.43 28.36
CA ILE A 104 28.31 20.48 28.62
C ILE A 104 28.75 19.58 29.78
N ASP A 105 27.88 19.37 30.77
CA ASP A 105 28.09 18.47 31.90
C ASP A 105 27.83 16.99 31.56
N GLY A 106 27.46 16.69 30.30
CA GLY A 106 27.15 15.36 29.81
C GLY A 106 25.70 14.93 29.99
N ARG A 107 24.84 15.78 30.61
CA ARG A 107 23.42 15.46 30.81
C ARG A 107 22.68 15.37 29.48
N MET A 108 21.88 14.31 29.31
CA MET A 108 21.04 14.10 28.13
C MET A 108 19.60 14.55 28.39
N VAL A 109 19.00 15.29 27.45
CA VAL A 109 17.63 15.78 27.52
C VAL A 109 16.89 15.42 26.22
N PRO A 110 15.83 14.58 26.27
CA PRO A 110 15.38 13.80 27.43
C PRO A 110 16.43 12.75 27.84
N ALA A 111 16.41 12.33 29.11
CA ALA A 111 17.37 11.33 29.61
C ALA A 111 17.20 9.96 28.95
N ASN A 112 15.97 9.60 28.57
CA ASN A 112 15.66 8.40 27.81
C ASN A 112 14.95 8.82 26.53
N ILE A 113 15.52 8.46 25.37
CA ILE A 113 14.96 8.83 24.07
C ILE A 113 13.72 8.01 23.70
N ASN A 114 13.57 6.79 24.22
CA ASN A 114 12.44 5.91 23.89
C ASN A 114 11.11 6.37 24.50
N ILE A 115 11.14 7.35 25.42
CA ILE A 115 9.95 8.01 25.95
C ILE A 115 9.68 9.36 25.27
N ALA A 116 10.55 9.79 24.34
CA ALA A 116 10.36 11.02 23.60
C ALA A 116 9.22 10.88 22.60
N GLN A 117 8.42 11.93 22.47
CA GLN A 117 7.46 12.02 21.37
C GLN A 117 8.22 12.37 20.07
N PRO A 118 7.83 11.78 18.93
CA PRO A 118 8.39 12.14 17.63
C PRO A 118 8.04 13.59 17.29
N SER A 119 9.06 14.37 16.95
CA SER A 119 8.91 15.76 16.51
C SER A 119 8.68 15.88 15.01
N LEU A 120 9.03 14.83 14.24
CA LEU A 120 8.91 14.80 12.79
C LEU A 120 8.61 13.38 12.32
N LYS A 121 7.64 13.21 11.41
CA LYS A 121 7.38 11.96 10.70
C LYS A 121 7.61 12.18 9.22
N VAL A 122 8.37 11.28 8.58
CA VAL A 122 8.62 11.32 7.14
C VAL A 122 8.24 9.97 6.55
N CYS A 123 7.37 9.98 5.55
CA CYS A 123 7.12 8.82 4.70
C CYS A 123 7.98 8.97 3.44
N ILE A 124 8.83 7.98 3.19
CA ILE A 124 9.58 7.87 1.95
C ILE A 124 8.89 6.84 1.07
N ASP A 125 8.42 7.27 -0.10
CA ASP A 125 7.77 6.40 -1.08
C ASP A 125 8.22 6.79 -2.49
N SER A 126 8.96 5.89 -3.13
CA SER A 126 9.46 6.08 -4.49
C SER A 126 8.58 5.40 -5.55
N THR A 127 7.52 4.71 -5.13
CA THR A 127 6.66 3.91 -6.01
C THR A 127 5.55 4.76 -6.58
N ALA A 128 5.27 4.63 -7.87
CA ALA A 128 4.13 5.30 -8.50
C ALA A 128 2.81 4.55 -8.23
N PRO A 129 1.68 5.28 -8.07
CA PRO A 129 0.38 4.66 -7.96
C PRO A 129 0.09 3.72 -9.13
N SER A 130 -0.37 2.51 -8.83
CA SER A 130 -0.89 1.60 -9.85
C SER A 130 -2.31 2.03 -10.23
N VAL A 131 -2.54 2.22 -11.53
CA VAL A 131 -3.86 2.55 -12.09
C VAL A 131 -4.32 1.42 -13.00
N VAL A 132 -5.41 0.76 -12.63
CA VAL A 132 -6.09 -0.20 -13.50
C VAL A 132 -7.38 0.42 -13.97
N LEU A 133 -7.59 0.47 -15.29
CA LEU A 133 -8.77 1.07 -15.93
C LEU A 133 -9.41 0.09 -16.90
N ARG A 134 -10.73 -0.12 -16.82
CA ARG A 134 -11.48 -1.07 -17.66
C ARG A 134 -12.76 -0.43 -18.17
N GLY A 135 -13.04 -0.53 -19.47
CA GLY A 135 -14.21 0.11 -20.07
C GLY A 135 -15.10 -0.85 -20.85
N ILE A 136 -16.41 -0.61 -20.81
CA ILE A 136 -17.42 -1.31 -21.60
C ILE A 136 -18.40 -0.31 -22.21
N PHE A 137 -18.95 -0.64 -23.38
CA PHE A 137 -20.08 0.09 -23.99
C PHE A 137 -21.28 -0.83 -24.06
N LYS A 138 -22.42 -0.37 -23.56
CA LYS A 138 -23.67 -1.14 -23.55
C LYS A 138 -24.87 -0.21 -23.59
N ASP A 139 -25.86 -0.53 -24.41
CA ASP A 139 -27.14 0.17 -24.48
C ASP A 139 -27.01 1.71 -24.65
N GLY A 140 -26.05 2.15 -25.48
CA GLY A 140 -25.79 3.57 -25.74
C GLY A 140 -25.03 4.31 -24.63
N SER A 141 -24.58 3.61 -23.60
CA SER A 141 -23.81 4.16 -22.48
C SER A 141 -22.41 3.54 -22.40
N ALA A 142 -21.43 4.37 -22.05
CA ALA A 142 -20.09 3.93 -21.69
C ALA A 142 -20.00 3.77 -20.16
N SER A 143 -19.34 2.71 -19.70
CA SER A 143 -18.99 2.50 -18.30
C SER A 143 -17.50 2.29 -18.18
N ILE A 144 -16.89 2.89 -17.16
CA ILE A 144 -15.49 2.70 -16.80
C ILE A 144 -15.38 2.28 -15.33
N ASP A 145 -14.62 1.22 -15.08
CA ASP A 145 -14.24 0.73 -13.76
C ASP A 145 -12.76 1.01 -13.52
N TRP A 146 -12.40 1.41 -12.30
CA TRP A 146 -11.02 1.61 -11.90
C TRP A 146 -10.65 0.99 -10.56
N ASP A 147 -9.37 0.69 -10.41
CA ASP A 147 -8.72 0.25 -9.17
C ASP A 147 -7.37 0.94 -9.06
N LEU A 148 -7.26 1.88 -8.11
CA LEU A 148 -6.07 2.69 -7.80
C LEU A 148 -5.41 2.12 -6.55
N ARG A 149 -4.09 1.91 -6.59
CA ARG A 149 -3.35 1.33 -5.46
C ARG A 149 -2.05 2.07 -5.21
N ASP A 150 -1.91 2.57 -3.99
CA ASP A 150 -0.69 3.15 -3.42
C ASP A 150 -0.87 3.29 -1.88
N GLU A 151 0.19 3.20 -1.09
CA GLU A 151 0.11 3.39 0.38
C GLU A 151 -0.20 4.86 0.73
N THR A 152 0.26 5.78 -0.12
CA THR A 152 0.18 7.21 0.11
C THR A 152 -0.72 7.95 -0.89
N LEU A 153 -1.70 7.26 -1.52
CA LEU A 153 -2.65 7.85 -2.48
C LEU A 153 -3.20 9.23 -2.03
N ASP A 154 -3.13 10.20 -2.94
CA ASP A 154 -3.88 11.45 -2.86
C ASP A 154 -5.06 11.39 -3.81
N LEU A 155 -6.19 10.86 -3.35
CA LEU A 155 -7.40 10.73 -4.17
C LEU A 155 -7.93 12.08 -4.66
N SER A 156 -7.65 13.19 -3.97
CA SER A 156 -8.07 14.53 -4.43
C SER A 156 -7.38 14.94 -5.74
N SER A 157 -6.25 14.31 -6.05
CA SER A 157 -5.52 14.49 -7.30
C SER A 157 -6.08 13.66 -8.47
N MET A 158 -6.98 12.70 -8.21
CA MET A 158 -7.57 11.85 -9.26
C MET A 158 -8.30 12.69 -10.31
N ARG A 159 -7.99 12.46 -11.58
CA ARG A 159 -8.68 13.02 -12.74
C ARG A 159 -9.09 11.89 -13.65
N LEU A 160 -10.33 11.91 -14.10
CA LEU A 160 -10.88 11.01 -15.11
C LEU A 160 -11.43 11.88 -16.23
N GLU A 161 -11.01 11.60 -17.46
CA GLU A 161 -11.41 12.35 -18.63
C GLU A 161 -11.61 11.42 -19.82
N PHE A 162 -12.42 11.84 -20.78
CA PHE A 162 -12.64 11.10 -22.02
C PHE A 162 -12.56 12.02 -23.22
N ARG A 163 -12.29 11.45 -24.39
CA ARG A 163 -12.47 12.11 -25.68
C ARG A 163 -13.03 11.12 -26.69
N ASN A 164 -13.76 11.64 -27.65
CA ASN A 164 -14.08 10.87 -28.85
C ASN A 164 -12.79 10.69 -29.65
N SER A 165 -12.57 9.55 -30.30
CA SER A 165 -11.31 9.30 -31.02
C SER A 165 -11.00 10.30 -32.14
N ASP A 166 -12.03 10.98 -32.67
CA ASP A 166 -11.91 12.07 -33.65
C ASP A 166 -11.77 13.47 -33.02
N GLY A 167 -12.00 13.55 -31.70
CA GLY A 167 -11.95 14.78 -30.90
C GLY A 167 -10.54 15.10 -30.43
N LYS A 168 -10.18 16.38 -30.44
CA LYS A 168 -8.86 16.85 -29.97
C LYS A 168 -8.81 17.13 -28.47
N ASP A 169 -9.95 17.49 -27.87
CA ASP A 169 -10.01 17.97 -26.50
C ASP A 169 -10.50 16.89 -25.54
N TRP A 170 -9.83 16.77 -24.38
CA TRP A 170 -10.28 15.93 -23.28
C TRP A 170 -11.41 16.59 -22.51
N VAL A 171 -12.45 15.82 -22.24
CA VAL A 171 -13.64 16.23 -21.49
C VAL A 171 -13.59 15.58 -20.10
N PRO A 172 -13.55 16.37 -19.02
CA PRO A 172 -13.55 15.83 -17.66
C PRO A 172 -14.84 15.06 -17.35
N LEU A 173 -14.70 13.89 -16.72
CA LEU A 173 -15.79 13.13 -16.14
C LEU A 173 -15.91 13.44 -14.65
N SER A 174 -17.11 13.80 -14.21
CA SER A 174 -17.41 14.07 -12.79
C SER A 174 -17.54 12.78 -11.98
N ALA A 175 -16.48 11.96 -11.97
CA ALA A 175 -16.40 10.75 -11.17
C ALA A 175 -16.07 11.05 -9.70
N GLN A 176 -16.51 10.16 -8.81
CA GLN A 176 -16.10 10.22 -7.41
C GLN A 176 -14.61 9.92 -7.29
N GLN A 177 -13.92 10.71 -6.47
CA GLN A 177 -12.50 10.56 -6.18
C GLN A 177 -12.27 9.47 -5.12
N ILE A 178 -12.47 8.21 -5.52
CA ILE A 178 -12.36 7.02 -4.68
C ILE A 178 -11.39 6.01 -5.32
N ALA A 179 -10.69 5.22 -4.50
CA ALA A 179 -9.65 4.30 -4.98
C ALA A 179 -10.20 3.19 -5.89
N GLN A 180 -11.42 2.71 -5.62
CA GLN A 180 -12.10 1.73 -6.45
C GLN A 180 -13.49 2.23 -6.75
N GLY A 181 -13.85 2.29 -8.03
CA GLY A 181 -15.12 2.88 -8.44
C GLY A 181 -15.47 2.60 -9.87
N GLN A 182 -16.67 3.05 -10.22
CA GLN A 182 -17.23 2.97 -11.55
C GLN A 182 -17.84 4.33 -11.92
N HIS A 183 -17.78 4.68 -13.20
CA HIS A 183 -18.47 5.84 -13.75
C HIS A 183 -19.16 5.47 -15.05
N VAL A 184 -20.45 5.76 -15.15
CA VAL A 184 -21.27 5.50 -16.33
C VAL A 184 -21.74 6.82 -16.90
N TRP A 185 -21.59 7.01 -18.20
CA TRP A 185 -22.05 8.21 -18.89
C TRP A 185 -22.54 7.90 -20.30
N ASN A 186 -23.34 8.79 -20.87
CA ASN A 186 -23.67 8.76 -22.28
C ASN A 186 -22.64 9.63 -23.03
N PRO A 187 -21.79 9.05 -23.89
CA PRO A 187 -20.74 9.78 -24.59
C PRO A 187 -21.28 10.58 -25.79
N GLY A 188 -22.57 10.47 -26.13
CA GLY A 188 -23.21 11.20 -27.22
C GLY A 188 -22.71 10.80 -28.61
N THR A 189 -22.01 9.67 -28.71
CA THR A 189 -21.41 9.17 -29.95
C THR A 189 -21.61 7.65 -30.08
N SER A 190 -21.63 7.19 -31.32
CA SER A 190 -21.54 5.78 -31.72
C SER A 190 -20.14 5.39 -32.21
N GLY A 191 -19.17 6.32 -32.15
CA GLY A 191 -17.76 6.08 -32.45
C GLY A 191 -16.92 5.68 -31.23
N ASN A 192 -15.64 5.43 -31.46
CA ASN A 192 -14.70 5.03 -30.41
C ASN A 192 -14.49 6.16 -29.39
N ILE A 193 -14.32 5.77 -28.13
CA ILE A 193 -14.12 6.67 -27.00
C ILE A 193 -12.82 6.31 -26.32
N GLU A 194 -11.93 7.27 -26.14
CA GLU A 194 -10.74 7.12 -25.32
C GLU A 194 -11.01 7.70 -23.93
N VAL A 195 -10.62 6.98 -22.89
CA VAL A 195 -10.74 7.38 -21.50
C VAL A 195 -9.36 7.38 -20.88
N HIS A 196 -9.04 8.40 -20.09
CA HIS A 196 -7.76 8.55 -19.42
C HIS A 196 -8.00 8.85 -17.93
N LEU A 197 -7.26 8.16 -17.06
CA LEU A 197 -7.28 8.36 -15.63
C LEU A 197 -5.86 8.68 -15.16
N THR A 198 -5.71 9.75 -14.37
CA THR A 198 -4.47 10.10 -13.67
C THR A 198 -4.71 10.23 -12.18
N VAL A 199 -3.71 9.89 -11.37
CA VAL A 199 -3.70 10.08 -9.92
C VAL A 199 -2.26 10.26 -9.43
N ARG A 200 -2.09 11.00 -8.33
CA ARG A 200 -0.83 11.15 -7.61
C ARG A 200 -0.94 10.57 -6.22
N ASP A 201 0.20 10.19 -5.68
CA ASP A 201 0.35 9.99 -4.25
C ASP A 201 0.77 11.30 -3.54
N LYS A 202 0.92 11.22 -2.21
CA LYS A 202 1.36 12.34 -1.38
C LYS A 202 2.86 12.62 -1.51
N CYS A 203 3.66 11.67 -1.99
CA CYS A 203 5.10 11.81 -2.25
C CYS A 203 5.41 12.47 -3.61
N GLY A 204 4.38 12.68 -4.44
CA GLY A 204 4.45 13.30 -5.74
C GLY A 204 4.72 12.32 -6.89
N ASN A 205 4.65 11.00 -6.67
CA ASN A 205 4.69 10.03 -7.77
C ASN A 205 3.34 10.03 -8.51
N PHE A 206 3.39 9.66 -9.79
CA PHE A 206 2.28 9.84 -10.74
C PHE A 206 1.91 8.51 -11.38
N GLY A 207 0.65 8.14 -11.28
CA GLY A 207 0.07 6.98 -11.94
C GLY A 207 -0.95 7.41 -13.00
N GLU A 208 -0.94 6.73 -14.15
CA GLU A 208 -1.89 6.99 -15.24
C GLU A 208 -2.29 5.69 -15.98
N SER A 209 -3.46 5.71 -16.61
CA SER A 209 -3.89 4.66 -17.53
C SER A 209 -4.90 5.21 -18.55
N SER A 210 -4.85 4.70 -19.78
CA SER A 210 -5.86 4.98 -20.81
C SER A 210 -6.52 3.69 -21.32
N VAL A 211 -7.77 3.79 -21.79
CA VAL A 211 -8.47 2.70 -22.49
C VAL A 211 -9.37 3.23 -23.60
N VAL A 212 -9.50 2.48 -24.69
CA VAL A 212 -10.45 2.78 -25.78
C VAL A 212 -11.67 1.85 -25.68
N ILE A 213 -12.87 2.42 -25.74
CA ILE A 213 -14.17 1.75 -25.68
C ILE A 213 -14.84 1.83 -27.07
N GLN A 214 -15.38 0.70 -27.57
CA GLN A 214 -15.96 0.58 -28.92
C GLN A 214 -17.47 0.22 -28.87
N PRO A 215 -18.37 0.90 -29.62
CA PRO A 215 -19.83 0.70 -29.50
C PRO A 215 -20.49 -0.52 -30.17
N ASN A 216 -19.93 -1.11 -31.24
CA ASN A 216 -20.66 -2.07 -32.10
C ASN A 216 -19.89 -3.34 -32.50
N GLY A 217 -19.00 -3.85 -31.66
CA GLY A 217 -18.32 -5.11 -31.94
C GLY A 217 -17.55 -5.65 -30.75
N ILE A 218 -17.68 -6.97 -30.56
CA ILE A 218 -16.71 -7.82 -29.89
C ILE A 218 -15.28 -7.34 -30.23
N ARG A 219 -14.47 -7.12 -29.18
CA ARG A 219 -13.02 -6.79 -29.22
C ARG A 219 -12.45 -6.61 -30.63
N ALA A 220 -12.29 -5.37 -31.09
CA ALA A 220 -11.39 -5.04 -32.19
C ALA A 220 -10.21 -4.21 -31.67
N GLY A 221 -9.20 -4.93 -31.15
CA GLY A 221 -7.84 -4.43 -31.23
C GLY A 221 -7.31 -4.71 -32.64
N ASN A 222 -6.69 -3.69 -33.26
CA ASN A 222 -5.61 -3.72 -34.28
C ASN A 222 -5.80 -2.57 -35.28
N SER A 223 -4.79 -1.81 -35.73
CA SER A 223 -3.36 -1.78 -35.41
C SER A 223 -2.75 -0.58 -36.15
N THR A 224 -1.97 0.24 -35.46
CA THR A 224 -0.72 0.74 -36.04
C THR A 224 0.37 0.17 -35.16
N GLN A 225 1.16 -0.73 -35.75
CA GLN A 225 2.17 -1.51 -35.06
C GLN A 225 3.28 -0.61 -34.51
N GLU A 226 3.37 -0.57 -33.19
CA GLU A 226 4.63 -0.50 -32.45
C GLU A 226 4.38 -1.14 -31.08
N ASN A 227 4.97 -2.33 -30.88
CA ASN A 227 5.25 -3.07 -29.64
C ASN A 227 4.16 -3.21 -28.54
N GLY A 228 4.02 -4.45 -28.06
CA GLY A 228 2.97 -4.90 -27.15
C GLY A 228 2.86 -4.20 -25.78
N SER A 229 1.85 -4.66 -25.02
CA SER A 229 1.35 -4.26 -23.68
C SER A 229 0.43 -3.05 -23.57
N GLY A 230 -0.59 -3.08 -22.71
CA GLY A 230 -0.80 -4.06 -21.65
C GLY A 230 -2.12 -3.84 -20.96
N LYS A 231 -2.96 -4.88 -21.00
CA LYS A 231 -3.81 -5.16 -19.85
C LYS A 231 -2.87 -5.58 -18.73
N SER A 232 -2.40 -4.65 -17.90
CA SER A 232 -1.78 -4.99 -16.62
C SER A 232 -2.88 -5.41 -15.63
N ASN A 233 -3.63 -6.47 -15.94
CA ASN A 233 -4.29 -7.25 -14.91
C ASN A 233 -3.17 -8.00 -14.19
N ILE A 234 -2.61 -7.40 -13.15
CA ILE A 234 -1.73 -8.10 -12.24
C ILE A 234 -2.62 -9.00 -11.40
N SER A 235 -2.50 -10.32 -11.57
CA SER A 235 -3.13 -11.29 -10.68
C SER A 235 -2.20 -11.59 -9.52
N MET A 236 -2.75 -11.58 -8.33
CA MET A 236 -1.99 -11.80 -7.12
C MET A 236 -2.29 -13.17 -6.56
N VAL A 237 -1.25 -13.94 -6.24
CA VAL A 237 -1.38 -15.35 -5.83
C VAL A 237 -0.44 -15.67 -4.67
N LYS A 238 -0.94 -16.46 -3.72
CA LYS A 238 -0.19 -16.89 -2.54
C LYS A 238 0.70 -18.12 -2.71
N SER A 239 0.90 -18.56 -3.95
CA SER A 239 1.55 -19.83 -4.26
C SER A 239 2.34 -19.69 -5.54
N ARG A 240 3.57 -20.24 -5.53
CA ARG A 240 4.42 -20.36 -6.72
C ARG A 240 3.87 -21.29 -7.79
N ARG A 241 2.90 -22.12 -7.42
CA ARG A 241 2.09 -22.93 -8.34
C ARG A 241 0.71 -22.32 -8.47
N PHE A 242 0.33 -21.91 -9.67
CA PHE A 242 -0.96 -21.28 -9.94
C PHE A 242 -1.48 -21.60 -11.35
N GLN A 243 -2.74 -21.24 -11.59
CA GLN A 243 -3.44 -21.48 -12.84
C GLN A 243 -3.49 -20.21 -13.69
N LEU A 244 -3.04 -20.30 -14.93
CA LEU A 244 -3.30 -19.32 -15.97
C LEU A 244 -4.50 -19.78 -16.81
N ASN A 245 -5.57 -19.00 -16.75
CA ASN A 245 -6.70 -19.15 -17.64
C ASN A 245 -6.48 -18.33 -18.92
N TYR A 246 -6.75 -18.92 -20.08
CA TYR A 246 -6.59 -18.28 -21.38
C TYR A 246 -7.67 -18.77 -22.33
N LYS A 247 -7.91 -17.97 -23.37
CA LYS A 247 -8.79 -18.29 -24.48
C LYS A 247 -7.95 -18.21 -25.74
N ILE A 248 -8.19 -19.14 -26.66
CA ILE A 248 -7.59 -19.11 -27.99
C ILE A 248 -8.70 -18.69 -28.95
N ASP A 249 -8.48 -17.57 -29.62
CA ASP A 249 -9.37 -17.02 -30.63
C ASP A 249 -8.88 -17.44 -32.03
N ASP A 250 -9.73 -17.30 -33.05
CA ASP A 250 -9.39 -17.52 -34.47
C ASP A 250 -8.80 -18.90 -34.83
N VAL A 251 -9.32 -19.96 -34.19
CA VAL A 251 -8.92 -21.35 -34.49
C VAL A 251 -9.37 -21.74 -35.90
N GLY A 252 -8.40 -21.92 -36.80
CA GLY A 252 -8.64 -22.32 -38.19
C GLY A 252 -8.87 -23.83 -38.38
N PRO A 253 -9.15 -24.28 -39.62
CA PRO A 253 -9.49 -25.66 -39.94
C PRO A 253 -8.42 -26.71 -39.59
N SER A 254 -7.15 -26.29 -39.44
CA SER A 254 -6.04 -27.16 -39.06
C SER A 254 -5.93 -27.39 -37.55
N ASP A 255 -6.82 -26.80 -36.75
CA ASP A 255 -6.79 -26.78 -35.28
C ASP A 255 -5.45 -26.22 -34.72
N ILE A 256 -5.38 -26.04 -33.40
CA ILE A 256 -4.16 -25.68 -32.70
C ILE A 256 -3.26 -26.91 -32.62
N SER A 257 -1.97 -26.80 -32.91
CA SER A 257 -0.99 -27.88 -32.67
C SER A 257 -0.42 -27.82 -31.25
N ARG A 258 -0.03 -26.63 -30.78
CA ARG A 258 0.54 -26.40 -29.45
C ARG A 258 0.32 -24.95 -28.98
N VAL A 259 0.46 -24.73 -27.68
CA VAL A 259 0.39 -23.41 -27.05
C VAL A 259 1.65 -23.20 -26.24
N GLU A 260 2.54 -22.35 -26.72
CA GLU A 260 3.83 -22.10 -26.10
C GLU A 260 3.68 -21.08 -24.96
N VAL A 261 4.30 -21.33 -23.82
CA VAL A 261 4.27 -20.42 -22.66
C VAL A 261 5.62 -19.75 -22.49
N TYR A 262 5.62 -18.42 -22.49
CA TYR A 262 6.80 -17.60 -22.27
C TYR A 262 6.66 -16.80 -20.98
N VAL A 263 7.77 -16.66 -20.25
CA VAL A 263 7.84 -15.91 -19.00
C VAL A 263 8.99 -14.91 -19.00
N THR A 264 8.78 -13.79 -18.36
CA THR A 264 9.77 -12.75 -18.09
C THR A 264 9.67 -12.27 -16.64
N ARG A 265 10.75 -11.71 -16.12
CA ARG A 265 10.83 -11.10 -14.78
C ARG A 265 11.27 -9.64 -14.79
N ASP A 266 11.72 -9.14 -15.93
CA ASP A 266 12.41 -7.87 -16.05
C ASP A 266 11.68 -6.90 -16.98
N GLY A 267 10.37 -7.07 -17.13
CA GLY A 267 9.58 -6.22 -18.01
C GLY A 267 9.62 -6.63 -19.47
N GLY A 268 9.95 -7.90 -19.79
CA GLY A 268 10.02 -8.36 -21.17
C GLY A 268 11.36 -8.09 -21.85
N LYS A 269 12.40 -7.72 -21.09
CA LYS A 269 13.77 -7.58 -21.64
C LYS A 269 14.36 -8.96 -21.92
N VAL A 270 14.12 -9.92 -21.02
CA VAL A 270 14.52 -11.32 -21.20
C VAL A 270 13.29 -12.21 -21.11
N TRP A 271 13.12 -13.06 -22.13
CA TRP A 271 12.06 -14.05 -22.25
C TRP A 271 12.62 -15.46 -22.15
N ARG A 272 11.93 -16.34 -21.40
CA ARG A 272 12.22 -17.77 -21.32
C ARG A 272 10.98 -18.55 -21.72
N LYS A 273 11.13 -19.56 -22.56
CA LYS A 273 10.06 -20.50 -22.91
C LYS A 273 10.03 -21.64 -21.87
N TYR A 274 8.84 -22.09 -21.48
CA TYR A 274 8.69 -23.34 -20.73
C TYR A 274 8.93 -24.56 -21.63
N ASP A 275 9.49 -25.64 -21.07
CA ASP A 275 9.74 -26.88 -21.81
C ASP A 275 8.43 -27.59 -22.20
N GLN A 276 7.41 -27.48 -21.35
CA GLN A 276 6.08 -28.03 -21.61
C GLN A 276 5.17 -26.94 -22.17
N ASP A 277 4.54 -27.25 -23.29
CA ASP A 277 3.49 -26.39 -23.86
C ASP A 277 2.24 -26.44 -22.96
N ALA A 278 1.48 -25.34 -22.93
CA ALA A 278 0.17 -25.29 -22.30
C ALA A 278 -0.83 -26.22 -23.00
N PRO A 279 -1.82 -26.75 -22.27
CA PRO A 279 -2.87 -27.57 -22.88
C PRO A 279 -3.65 -26.79 -23.96
N LYS A 280 -4.43 -27.47 -24.81
CA LYS A 280 -5.33 -26.73 -25.73
C LYS A 280 -6.51 -26.10 -24.98
N GLN A 281 -6.95 -26.75 -23.90
CA GLN A 281 -8.03 -26.27 -23.04
C GLN A 281 -7.45 -25.73 -21.73
N PRO A 282 -7.88 -24.55 -21.26
CA PRO A 282 -7.45 -24.01 -19.97
C PRO A 282 -7.94 -24.89 -18.80
N PRO A 283 -7.30 -24.82 -17.63
CA PRO A 283 -6.19 -23.92 -17.27
C PRO A 283 -4.80 -24.48 -17.63
N CYS A 284 -3.82 -23.59 -17.81
CA CYS A 284 -2.41 -23.93 -17.80
C CYS A 284 -1.90 -23.81 -16.36
N ILE A 285 -1.30 -24.87 -15.82
CA ILE A 285 -0.67 -24.82 -14.49
C ILE A 285 0.78 -24.39 -14.68
N VAL A 286 1.18 -23.34 -13.98
CA VAL A 286 2.53 -22.78 -14.03
C VAL A 286 3.17 -22.87 -12.65
N ASP A 287 4.44 -23.23 -12.64
CA ASP A 287 5.30 -23.30 -11.47
C ASP A 287 6.46 -22.32 -11.63
N VAL A 288 6.58 -21.35 -10.73
CA VAL A 288 7.67 -20.37 -10.72
C VAL A 288 8.66 -20.65 -9.58
N PRO A 289 9.96 -20.28 -9.73
CA PRO A 289 10.96 -20.73 -8.76
C PRO A 289 10.90 -20.01 -7.39
N GLU A 290 10.47 -18.76 -7.33
CA GLU A 290 10.45 -17.92 -6.10
C GLU A 290 9.30 -16.89 -6.17
N GLU A 291 9.03 -16.19 -5.06
CA GLU A 291 8.10 -15.07 -5.04
C GLU A 291 8.56 -13.89 -5.93
N GLY A 292 7.63 -12.97 -6.20
CA GLY A 292 7.86 -11.75 -6.98
C GLY A 292 7.02 -11.67 -8.25
N ARG A 293 7.35 -10.68 -9.08
CA ARG A 293 6.59 -10.33 -10.29
C ARG A 293 7.04 -11.13 -11.52
N TYR A 294 6.07 -11.66 -12.24
CA TYR A 294 6.26 -12.41 -13.48
C TYR A 294 5.33 -11.91 -14.57
N GLY A 295 5.88 -11.70 -15.76
CA GLY A 295 5.13 -11.46 -16.97
C GLY A 295 4.98 -12.73 -17.78
N PHE A 296 3.78 -13.00 -18.28
CA PHE A 296 3.47 -14.17 -19.12
C PHE A 296 2.93 -13.75 -20.47
N THR A 297 3.30 -14.52 -21.50
CA THR A 297 2.79 -14.43 -22.87
C THR A 297 2.57 -15.84 -23.38
N LEU A 298 1.37 -16.12 -23.89
CA LEU A 298 1.04 -17.41 -24.51
C LEU A 298 0.95 -17.24 -26.02
N VAL A 299 1.53 -18.18 -26.77
CA VAL A 299 1.55 -18.15 -28.24
C VAL A 299 0.99 -19.47 -28.77
N ALA A 300 -0.20 -19.40 -29.38
CA ALA A 300 -0.80 -20.55 -30.05
C ALA A 300 -0.17 -20.76 -31.45
N ARG A 301 0.06 -22.03 -31.81
CA ARG A 301 0.50 -22.47 -33.14
C ARG A 301 -0.57 -23.36 -33.74
N SER A 302 -0.87 -23.19 -35.02
CA SER A 302 -1.81 -24.04 -35.77
C SER A 302 -1.18 -25.37 -36.22
N GLY A 303 -1.97 -26.28 -36.78
CA GLY A 303 -1.52 -27.55 -37.38
C GLY A 303 -0.48 -27.42 -38.51
N VAL A 304 -0.34 -26.22 -39.10
CA VAL A 304 0.67 -25.89 -40.12
C VAL A 304 1.75 -24.93 -39.61
N ASP A 305 1.89 -24.83 -38.29
CA ASP A 305 2.87 -24.02 -37.56
C ASP A 305 2.73 -22.49 -37.72
N LEU A 306 1.61 -22.01 -38.26
CA LEU A 306 1.27 -20.59 -38.28
C LEU A 306 0.75 -20.14 -36.91
N GLY A 307 1.16 -18.94 -36.47
CA GLY A 307 0.73 -18.31 -35.22
C GLY A 307 1.50 -17.01 -35.01
N GLU A 308 1.17 -16.25 -33.97
CA GLU A 308 1.91 -15.03 -33.60
C GLU A 308 3.42 -15.31 -33.39
N HIS A 309 4.26 -14.28 -33.49
CA HIS A 309 5.68 -14.47 -33.21
C HIS A 309 5.92 -14.76 -31.72
N PRO A 310 6.96 -15.55 -31.36
CA PRO A 310 7.42 -15.60 -29.98
C PRO A 310 7.75 -14.18 -29.47
N PRO A 311 7.54 -13.89 -28.18
CA PRO A 311 7.91 -12.59 -27.65
C PRO A 311 9.41 -12.35 -27.76
N LYS A 312 9.78 -11.14 -28.15
CA LYS A 312 11.15 -10.67 -28.30
C LYS A 312 11.50 -9.71 -27.18
N SER A 313 12.79 -9.47 -26.98
CA SER A 313 13.25 -8.46 -26.02
C SER A 313 12.60 -7.11 -26.30
N GLY A 314 11.97 -6.52 -25.28
CA GLY A 314 11.22 -5.27 -25.38
C GLY A 314 9.73 -5.46 -25.64
N ASP A 315 9.29 -6.64 -26.08
CA ASP A 315 7.87 -6.99 -26.09
C ASP A 315 7.42 -7.11 -24.65
N LEU A 316 6.33 -6.43 -24.34
CA LEU A 316 5.79 -6.43 -23.00
C LEU A 316 4.80 -7.60 -22.79
N PRO A 317 4.61 -8.08 -21.55
CA PRO A 317 3.78 -9.25 -21.29
C PRO A 317 2.29 -9.09 -21.58
N GLN A 318 1.64 -10.19 -21.98
CA GLN A 318 0.17 -10.26 -22.11
C GLN A 318 -0.52 -10.21 -20.75
N PHE A 319 0.11 -10.77 -19.71
CA PHE A 319 -0.45 -10.86 -18.36
C PHE A 319 0.64 -10.78 -17.29
N TRP A 320 0.29 -10.23 -16.12
CA TRP A 320 1.21 -10.11 -15.00
C TRP A 320 0.71 -10.94 -13.81
N VAL A 321 1.62 -11.62 -13.13
CA VAL A 321 1.35 -12.30 -11.86
C VAL A 321 2.32 -11.79 -10.81
N GLU A 322 1.79 -11.41 -9.65
CA GLU A 322 2.56 -11.15 -8.45
C GLU A 322 2.40 -12.37 -7.53
N VAL A 323 3.48 -13.11 -7.33
CA VAL A 323 3.53 -14.21 -6.36
C VAL A 323 4.01 -13.65 -5.03
N ASP A 324 3.24 -13.87 -3.99
CA ASP A 324 3.56 -13.41 -2.64
C ASP A 324 3.26 -14.52 -1.64
N GLU A 325 4.29 -15.13 -1.06
CA GLU A 325 4.15 -16.19 -0.06
C GLU A 325 4.26 -15.62 1.37
N THR A 326 4.47 -14.31 1.49
CA THR A 326 4.72 -13.64 2.77
C THR A 326 3.40 -13.38 3.48
N LYS A 327 3.32 -13.79 4.74
CA LYS A 327 2.13 -13.52 5.57
C LYS A 327 2.26 -12.14 6.22
N PRO A 328 1.14 -11.42 6.38
CA PRO A 328 1.11 -10.19 7.16
C PRO A 328 1.70 -10.35 8.57
N LEU A 329 2.60 -9.46 8.96
CA LEU A 329 3.10 -9.41 10.33
C LEU A 329 2.10 -8.66 11.21
N VAL A 330 1.30 -9.41 11.98
CA VAL A 330 0.32 -8.85 12.91
C VAL A 330 0.88 -8.79 14.32
N LYS A 331 0.67 -7.67 15.01
CA LYS A 331 0.97 -7.50 16.44
C LYS A 331 -0.26 -6.99 17.16
N LEU A 332 -0.70 -7.76 18.14
CA LEU A 332 -1.67 -7.31 19.13
C LEU A 332 -0.93 -6.51 20.20
N ILE A 333 -1.15 -5.19 20.23
CA ILE A 333 -0.44 -4.24 21.10
C ILE A 333 -1.04 -4.23 22.51
N GLY A 334 -2.36 -4.28 22.61
CA GLY A 334 -3.04 -4.22 23.91
C GLY A 334 -4.51 -4.62 23.83
N VAL A 335 -5.00 -5.20 24.92
CA VAL A 335 -6.41 -5.53 25.14
C VAL A 335 -6.80 -5.08 26.55
N ASP A 336 -7.64 -4.06 26.64
CA ASP A 336 -8.04 -3.44 27.90
C ASP A 336 -9.55 -3.55 28.12
N VAL A 337 -9.95 -4.15 29.25
CA VAL A 337 -11.34 -4.22 29.69
C VAL A 337 -11.69 -2.96 30.46
N GLY A 338 -12.68 -2.21 29.97
CA GLY A 338 -13.17 -0.99 30.58
C GLY A 338 -13.77 -1.23 31.97
N ARG A 339 -13.61 -0.25 32.87
CA ARG A 339 -14.08 -0.28 34.26
C ARG A 339 -14.87 0.99 34.57
N GLY A 340 -15.72 0.94 35.60
CA GLY A 340 -16.50 2.12 36.02
C GLY A 340 -17.44 2.59 34.91
N ILE A 341 -17.26 3.82 34.44
CA ILE A 341 -18.09 4.41 33.37
C ILE A 341 -17.90 3.70 32.01
N ASP A 342 -16.77 3.04 31.80
CA ASP A 342 -16.45 2.28 30.58
C ASP A 342 -16.75 0.78 30.73
N GLN A 343 -17.46 0.38 31.79
CA GLN A 343 -17.83 -1.02 31.99
C GLN A 343 -18.63 -1.56 30.80
N GLY A 344 -18.24 -2.74 30.31
CA GLY A 344 -18.83 -3.36 29.12
C GLY A 344 -18.12 -3.01 27.81
N ASN A 345 -17.09 -2.16 27.83
CA ASN A 345 -16.26 -1.89 26.67
C ASN A 345 -14.95 -2.70 26.71
N LEU A 346 -14.50 -3.17 25.55
CA LEU A 346 -13.19 -3.79 25.35
C LEU A 346 -12.40 -2.96 24.32
N SER A 347 -11.25 -2.43 24.71
CA SER A 347 -10.34 -1.75 23.79
C SER A 347 -9.32 -2.73 23.25
N VAL A 348 -9.18 -2.80 21.92
CA VAL A 348 -8.17 -3.62 21.24
C VAL A 348 -7.30 -2.69 20.41
N THR A 349 -5.98 -2.78 20.57
CA THR A 349 -5.00 -1.97 19.82
C THR A 349 -4.07 -2.88 19.05
N TRP A 350 -3.85 -2.61 17.76
CA TRP A 350 -3.07 -3.48 16.88
C TRP A 350 -2.25 -2.74 15.84
N THR A 351 -1.32 -3.48 15.22
CA THR A 351 -0.66 -3.12 13.96
C THR A 351 -0.51 -4.36 13.09
N ALA A 352 -0.69 -4.20 11.79
CA ALA A 352 -0.43 -5.19 10.76
C ALA A 352 0.42 -4.54 9.68
N ALA A 353 1.44 -5.25 9.21
CA ALA A 353 2.31 -4.80 8.13
C ALA A 353 2.52 -5.93 7.13
N ASP A 354 2.28 -5.63 5.86
CA ASP A 354 2.61 -6.46 4.70
C ASP A 354 2.80 -5.53 3.51
N LYS A 355 3.60 -5.95 2.51
CA LYS A 355 3.79 -5.20 1.26
C LYS A 355 2.48 -5.06 0.48
N TYR A 356 1.56 -6.00 0.64
CA TYR A 356 0.36 -6.10 -0.20
C TYR A 356 -0.94 -6.14 0.60
N LEU A 357 -1.02 -5.38 1.70
CA LEU A 357 -2.26 -5.19 2.43
C LEU A 357 -3.29 -4.40 1.61
N GLY A 358 -4.56 -4.83 1.71
CA GLY A 358 -5.70 -4.01 1.31
C GLY A 358 -5.97 -2.87 2.32
N PRO A 359 -6.90 -1.95 2.03
CA PRO A 359 -7.18 -0.78 2.88
C PRO A 359 -7.78 -1.14 4.25
N ASN A 360 -8.55 -2.22 4.33
CA ASN A 360 -9.19 -2.69 5.55
C ASN A 360 -8.90 -4.19 5.79
N PRO A 361 -7.63 -4.56 6.02
CA PRO A 361 -7.22 -5.95 5.98
C PRO A 361 -7.49 -6.70 7.29
N VAL A 362 -7.86 -5.98 8.36
CA VAL A 362 -7.89 -6.52 9.73
C VAL A 362 -9.28 -6.90 10.19
N ASN A 363 -9.40 -8.07 10.80
CA ASN A 363 -10.56 -8.51 11.57
C ASN A 363 -10.17 -8.74 13.03
N ILE A 364 -11.05 -8.35 13.96
CA ILE A 364 -10.97 -8.72 15.37
C ILE A 364 -11.98 -9.83 15.65
N SER A 365 -11.50 -10.94 16.19
CA SER A 365 -12.30 -12.11 16.55
C SER A 365 -12.12 -12.48 18.01
N TYR A 366 -13.08 -13.23 18.55
CA TYR A 366 -13.01 -13.80 19.90
C TYR A 366 -13.35 -15.30 19.90
N ALA A 367 -12.83 -16.02 20.90
CA ALA A 367 -13.09 -17.44 21.10
C ALA A 367 -13.08 -17.82 22.58
N LYS A 368 -13.85 -18.85 22.95
CA LYS A 368 -13.87 -19.40 24.33
C LYS A 368 -12.57 -20.13 24.68
N THR A 369 -11.92 -20.72 23.68
CA THR A 369 -10.66 -21.46 23.80
C THR A 369 -9.65 -20.86 22.83
N PRO A 370 -8.33 -21.01 23.07
CA PRO A 370 -7.32 -20.49 22.16
C PRO A 370 -7.34 -21.18 20.77
N GLU A 371 -7.89 -22.39 20.68
CA GLU A 371 -8.04 -23.12 19.43
C GLU A 371 -9.27 -22.68 18.61
N GLY A 372 -10.23 -21.97 19.23
CA GLY A 372 -11.48 -21.56 18.60
C GLY A 372 -12.72 -22.32 19.12
N PRO A 373 -13.83 -22.37 18.35
CA PRO A 373 -14.02 -21.65 17.09
C PRO A 373 -13.95 -20.14 17.28
N TRP A 374 -13.34 -19.45 16.31
CA TRP A 374 -13.21 -17.99 16.31
C TRP A 374 -14.45 -17.35 15.69
N VAL A 375 -15.02 -16.37 16.40
CA VAL A 375 -16.15 -15.59 15.94
C VAL A 375 -15.68 -14.16 15.67
N VAL A 376 -15.90 -13.67 14.45
CA VAL A 376 -15.57 -12.29 14.07
C VAL A 376 -16.48 -11.33 14.84
N ALA A 377 -15.90 -10.50 15.70
CA ALA A 377 -16.61 -9.44 16.40
C ALA A 377 -16.65 -8.15 15.57
N VAL A 378 -15.53 -7.83 14.92
CA VAL A 378 -15.37 -6.56 14.19
C VAL A 378 -14.60 -6.81 12.90
N PRO A 379 -15.25 -6.76 11.73
CA PRO A 379 -14.58 -6.95 10.46
C PRO A 379 -14.06 -5.63 9.85
N ASN A 380 -13.18 -5.75 8.86
CA ASN A 380 -12.80 -4.68 7.92
C ASN A 380 -12.25 -3.41 8.60
N LEU A 381 -11.23 -3.60 9.43
CA LEU A 381 -10.53 -2.52 10.10
C LEU A 381 -9.24 -2.14 9.37
N PRO A 382 -8.77 -0.89 9.52
CA PRO A 382 -7.47 -0.47 9.01
C PRO A 382 -6.31 -1.32 9.57
N ASN A 383 -5.20 -1.34 8.86
CA ASN A 383 -4.00 -2.10 9.22
C ASN A 383 -3.43 -1.71 10.60
N THR A 384 -3.67 -0.50 11.07
CA THR A 384 -3.29 -0.05 12.42
C THR A 384 -4.45 0.68 13.08
N GLY A 385 -4.57 0.56 14.40
CA GLY A 385 -5.60 1.31 15.11
C GLY A 385 -5.86 0.84 16.53
N ARG A 386 -6.82 1.53 17.14
CA ARG A 386 -7.46 1.14 18.40
C ARG A 386 -8.97 1.15 18.17
N TYR A 387 -9.62 0.05 18.50
CA TYR A 387 -11.08 -0.10 18.41
C TYR A 387 -11.66 -0.34 19.79
N VAL A 388 -12.74 0.36 20.11
CA VAL A 388 -13.49 0.17 21.35
C VAL A 388 -14.72 -0.65 21.01
N TRP A 389 -14.66 -1.94 21.31
CA TRP A 389 -15.78 -2.86 21.11
C TRP A 389 -16.71 -2.80 22.31
N ARG A 390 -17.95 -2.36 22.08
CA ARG A 390 -19.02 -2.44 23.07
C ARG A 390 -19.55 -3.87 23.10
N MET A 391 -19.16 -4.63 24.11
CA MET A 391 -19.45 -6.05 24.21
C MET A 391 -20.96 -6.30 24.36
N PRO A 392 -21.59 -7.18 23.56
CA PRO A 392 -22.97 -7.59 23.78
C PRO A 392 -23.12 -8.25 25.16
N GLY A 393 -23.98 -7.70 26.02
CA GLY A 393 -24.12 -8.18 27.41
C GLY A 393 -24.65 -9.60 27.54
N GLU A 394 -25.34 -10.13 26.52
CA GLU A 394 -25.85 -11.50 26.49
C GLU A 394 -24.99 -12.39 25.57
N GLY A 395 -24.78 -13.64 25.98
CA GLY A 395 -24.12 -14.67 25.17
C GLY A 395 -22.59 -14.64 25.16
N LEU A 396 -21.95 -13.57 25.65
CA LEU A 396 -20.50 -13.53 25.83
C LEU A 396 -20.04 -14.32 27.07
N PRO A 397 -18.99 -15.15 26.97
CA PRO A 397 -18.40 -15.80 28.12
C PRO A 397 -17.69 -14.78 29.02
N TYR A 398 -17.63 -15.07 30.33
CA TYR A 398 -16.95 -14.21 31.31
C TYR A 398 -15.44 -14.09 31.09
N GLN A 399 -14.86 -15.01 30.31
CA GLN A 399 -13.49 -14.95 29.83
C GLN A 399 -13.39 -15.51 28.40
N PHE A 400 -12.56 -14.90 27.56
CA PHE A 400 -12.33 -15.33 26.18
C PHE A 400 -10.96 -14.87 25.67
N PHE A 401 -10.53 -15.41 24.53
CA PHE A 401 -9.33 -15.00 23.81
C PHE A 401 -9.71 -14.01 22.71
N ILE A 402 -8.81 -13.07 22.41
CA ILE A 402 -8.92 -12.16 21.27
C ILE A 402 -7.87 -12.52 20.23
N ARG A 403 -8.27 -12.50 18.96
CA ARG A 403 -7.42 -12.60 17.79
C ARG A 403 -7.56 -11.35 16.95
N VAL A 404 -6.42 -10.82 16.52
CA VAL A 404 -6.35 -9.87 15.41
C VAL A 404 -5.79 -10.63 14.22
N GLU A 405 -6.51 -10.63 13.11
CA GLU A 405 -6.11 -11.31 11.88
C GLU A 405 -6.02 -10.28 10.75
N ALA A 406 -4.96 -10.34 9.94
CA ALA A 406 -4.81 -9.51 8.75
C ALA A 406 -4.67 -10.40 7.51
N SER A 407 -5.37 -10.03 6.45
CA SER A 407 -5.25 -10.68 5.13
C SER A 407 -4.65 -9.72 4.11
N ASP A 408 -3.71 -10.21 3.30
CA ASP A 408 -3.21 -9.48 2.14
C ASP A 408 -4.05 -9.74 0.87
N LEU A 409 -3.64 -9.12 -0.24
CA LEU A 409 -4.30 -9.25 -1.54
C LEU A 409 -3.98 -10.58 -2.27
N ALA A 410 -2.93 -11.32 -1.87
CA ALA A 410 -2.63 -12.67 -2.35
C ALA A 410 -3.47 -13.74 -1.63
N GLY A 411 -4.08 -13.38 -0.50
CA GLY A 411 -4.83 -14.26 0.39
C GLY A 411 -3.95 -14.95 1.43
N ASN A 412 -2.76 -14.45 1.73
CA ASN A 412 -2.04 -14.86 2.93
C ASN A 412 -2.67 -14.20 4.15
N ILE A 413 -2.60 -14.94 5.27
CA ILE A 413 -3.22 -14.55 6.52
C ILE A 413 -2.18 -14.62 7.62
N GLY A 414 -2.00 -13.51 8.31
CA GLY A 414 -1.25 -13.42 9.56
C GLY A 414 -2.18 -13.13 10.73
N SER A 415 -1.81 -13.57 11.94
CA SER A 415 -2.61 -13.32 13.13
C SER A 415 -1.77 -13.13 14.38
N ALA A 416 -2.36 -12.47 15.38
CA ALA A 416 -1.83 -12.35 16.73
C ALA A 416 -2.96 -12.55 17.75
N ASP A 417 -2.73 -13.44 18.69
CA ASP A 417 -3.69 -13.83 19.71
C ASP A 417 -3.26 -13.33 21.09
N THR A 418 -4.21 -13.14 21.99
CA THR A 418 -3.93 -12.94 23.42
C THR A 418 -3.26 -14.18 24.01
N THR A 419 -2.20 -14.00 24.80
CA THR A 419 -1.48 -15.10 25.46
C THR A 419 -2.26 -15.79 26.57
N GLY A 420 -3.27 -15.13 27.13
CA GLY A 420 -4.17 -15.67 28.13
C GLY A 420 -5.60 -15.14 27.96
N ALA A 421 -6.56 -15.79 28.61
CA ALA A 421 -7.95 -15.38 28.54
C ALA A 421 -8.16 -13.99 29.15
N VAL A 422 -8.80 -13.12 28.39
CA VAL A 422 -9.26 -11.79 28.82
C VAL A 422 -10.50 -11.99 29.68
N LYS A 423 -10.43 -11.57 30.95
CA LYS A 423 -11.54 -11.68 31.91
C LYS A 423 -12.37 -10.40 31.88
N VAL A 424 -13.66 -10.52 31.54
CA VAL A 424 -14.56 -9.38 31.34
C VAL A 424 -15.62 -9.23 32.43
N ASP A 425 -15.82 -10.27 33.26
CA ASP A 425 -16.61 -10.13 34.49
C ASP A 425 -15.77 -9.46 35.58
N LEU A 426 -16.20 -8.27 35.97
CA LEU A 426 -15.57 -7.45 37.01
C LEU A 426 -16.47 -7.32 38.26
N SER A 427 -17.55 -8.10 38.35
CA SER A 427 -18.45 -8.06 39.48
C SER A 427 -17.75 -8.53 40.75
N THR A 428 -17.89 -7.78 41.83
CA THR A 428 -17.35 -8.14 43.15
C THR A 428 -18.52 -8.55 44.04
N PRO A 429 -18.75 -9.86 44.28
CA PRO A 429 -19.84 -10.28 45.16
C PRO A 429 -19.59 -9.80 46.59
N LYS A 430 -20.65 -9.31 47.26
CA LYS A 430 -20.61 -8.91 48.68
C LYS A 430 -21.53 -9.83 49.49
N ALA A 431 -20.99 -10.47 50.51
CA ALA A 431 -21.78 -11.23 51.47
C ALA A 431 -22.35 -10.28 52.54
N ARG A 432 -23.62 -10.47 52.91
CA ARG A 432 -24.24 -9.84 54.09
C ARG A 432 -24.81 -10.94 54.97
N VAL A 433 -24.50 -10.91 56.26
CA VAL A 433 -25.09 -11.82 57.24
C VAL A 433 -26.52 -11.38 57.50
N THR A 434 -27.49 -12.24 57.19
CA THR A 434 -28.88 -12.10 57.62
C THR A 434 -29.07 -13.02 58.81
N GLY A 435 -29.08 -12.44 60.01
CA GLY A 435 -29.42 -13.12 61.26
C GLY A 435 -30.91 -13.09 61.54
#